data_AF-A0A352VP33-F1
#
_entry.id   AF-A0A352VP33-F1
#
_cell.length_a   1.000
_cell.length_b   1.000
_cell.length_c   1.000
_cell.angle_alpha   90.00
_cell.angle_beta   90.00
_cell.angle_gamma   90.00
#
_symmetry.space_group_name_H-M   'P 1'
#
loop_
_entity.id
_entity.type
_entity.pdbx_description
1 polymer ?
#
loop_
_entity_poly.entity_id
_entity_poly.type
_entity_poly.pdbx_seq_one_letter_code
_entity_poly.pdbx_strand_id
1 'polypeptide(L)'
;MGENEQVLSSFYDALVEVIRAQRPDYLTGPFTVAEIYQNLVPYGLHRDRIGVEMNGDYEDALLRLLAGEGGYLILESEAALRNLREELESPNPNTGAYREYAAVDVRLNPDRLSGPSVVSEEVPVDDTSLHEAEDDVGAGFLGPEGDDPPREVPESEPVGADEALTACRWCRADLPKRPTVNFCPFCGTDVHVVSCPGCGEELEPEWRFCAACGVEVHA
;
A
#
# COMPACT_ATOMS: atom_id res chain seq x y z
N MET A 1 0.25 25.59 -0.74
CA MET A 1 -0.06 24.15 -0.72
C MET A 1 1.12 23.48 -0.08
N GLY A 2 0.91 22.88 1.09
CA GLY A 2 1.97 22.17 1.81
C GLY A 2 2.47 20.97 0.98
N GLU A 3 3.70 20.55 1.22
CA GLU A 3 4.28 19.36 0.58
C GLU A 3 3.37 18.13 0.76
N ASN A 4 2.83 17.96 1.97
CA ASN A 4 1.87 16.89 2.29
C ASN A 4 0.61 16.94 1.42
N GLU A 5 0.03 18.12 1.19
CA GLU A 5 -1.20 18.26 0.40
C GLU A 5 -0.98 17.81 -1.07
N GLN A 6 0.23 18.03 -1.61
CA GLN A 6 0.61 17.58 -2.95
C GLN A 6 0.80 16.06 -3.02
N VAL A 7 1.35 15.45 -1.96
CA VAL A 7 1.46 13.99 -1.86
C VAL A 7 0.07 13.36 -1.79
N LEU A 8 -0.84 13.90 -0.97
CA LEU A 8 -2.21 13.40 -0.85
C LEU A 8 -2.99 13.52 -2.16
N SER A 9 -2.87 14.65 -2.87
CA SER A 9 -3.54 14.82 -4.17
C SER A 9 -2.96 13.88 -5.23
N SER A 10 -1.63 13.70 -5.28
CA SER A 10 -0.97 12.78 -6.21
C SER A 10 -1.33 11.33 -5.94
N PHE A 11 -1.47 10.95 -4.66
CA PHE A 11 -1.98 9.64 -4.25
C PHE A 11 -3.41 9.43 -4.73
N TYR A 12 -4.30 10.39 -4.45
CA TYR A 12 -5.69 10.31 -4.90
C TYR A 12 -5.81 10.20 -6.43
N ASP A 13 -5.04 11.00 -7.17
CA ASP A 13 -5.02 10.95 -8.63
C ASP A 13 -4.57 9.57 -9.14
N ALA A 14 -3.51 9.00 -8.55
CA ALA A 14 -3.05 7.65 -8.87
C ALA A 14 -4.12 6.60 -8.56
N LEU A 15 -4.81 6.72 -7.41
CA LEU A 15 -5.89 5.83 -7.01
C LEU A 15 -7.06 5.88 -8.02
N VAL A 16 -7.50 7.08 -8.38
CA VAL A 16 -8.59 7.29 -9.35
C VAL A 16 -8.22 6.77 -10.73
N GLU A 17 -6.98 6.98 -11.17
CA GLU A 17 -6.46 6.48 -12.45
C GLU A 17 -6.50 4.94 -12.49
N VAL A 18 -6.00 4.27 -11.44
CA VAL A 18 -6.02 2.81 -11.35
C VAL A 18 -7.45 2.28 -11.29
N ILE A 19 -8.32 2.88 -10.47
CA ILE A 19 -9.73 2.48 -10.36
C ILE A 19 -10.44 2.61 -11.71
N ARG A 20 -10.25 3.71 -12.45
CA ARG A 20 -10.82 3.88 -13.79
C ARG A 20 -10.35 2.81 -14.78
N ALA A 21 -9.10 2.40 -14.68
CA ALA A 21 -8.50 1.43 -15.60
C ALA A 21 -8.90 -0.02 -15.28
N GLN A 22 -8.93 -0.40 -14.01
CA GLN A 22 -9.09 -1.80 -13.59
C GLN A 22 -10.50 -2.14 -13.08
N ARG A 23 -11.13 -1.22 -12.34
CA ARG A 23 -12.34 -1.49 -11.53
C ARG A 23 -13.25 -0.24 -11.48
N PRO A 24 -13.87 0.17 -12.60
CA PRO A 24 -14.65 1.42 -12.66
C PRO A 24 -15.83 1.44 -11.69
N ASP A 25 -16.32 0.28 -11.25
CA ASP A 25 -17.41 0.16 -10.27
C ASP A 25 -17.06 0.81 -8.91
N TYR A 26 -15.78 0.80 -8.52
CA TYR A 26 -15.28 1.39 -7.28
C TYR A 26 -15.26 2.93 -7.30
N LEU A 27 -15.56 3.57 -8.44
CA LEU A 27 -15.80 5.02 -8.49
C LEU A 27 -17.05 5.42 -7.71
N THR A 28 -18.04 4.53 -7.64
CA THR A 28 -19.32 4.78 -7.00
C THR A 28 -19.61 3.83 -5.84
N GLY A 29 -19.01 2.65 -5.84
CA GLY A 29 -19.16 1.62 -4.82
C GLY A 29 -18.11 1.69 -3.70
N PRO A 30 -18.32 0.93 -2.61
CA PRO A 30 -17.34 0.74 -1.56
C PRO A 30 -16.24 -0.24 -1.99
N PHE A 31 -15.05 -0.06 -1.41
CA PHE A 31 -13.93 -0.99 -1.45
C PHE A 31 -13.18 -0.91 -0.11
N THR A 32 -12.33 -1.89 0.19
CA THR A 32 -11.69 -2.00 1.50
C THR A 32 -10.36 -1.25 1.60
N VAL A 33 -9.96 -0.89 2.82
CA VAL A 33 -8.61 -0.33 3.09
C VAL A 33 -7.50 -1.24 2.56
N ALA A 34 -7.65 -2.57 2.70
CA ALA A 34 -6.71 -3.56 2.20
C ALA A 34 -6.47 -3.45 0.70
N GLU A 35 -7.54 -3.27 -0.07
CA GLU A 35 -7.47 -3.19 -1.53
C GLU A 35 -6.63 -2.00 -2.00
N ILE A 36 -6.58 -0.91 -1.23
CA ILE A 36 -5.77 0.27 -1.58
C ILE A 36 -4.29 -0.09 -1.67
N TYR A 37 -3.70 -0.68 -0.63
CA TYR A 37 -2.26 -0.95 -0.59
C TYR A 37 -1.86 -2.30 -1.20
N GLN A 38 -2.80 -3.23 -1.38
CA GLN A 38 -2.53 -4.55 -1.97
C GLN A 38 -2.72 -4.56 -3.49
N ASN A 39 -3.78 -3.92 -4.00
CA ASN A 39 -4.24 -4.12 -5.38
C ASN A 39 -4.22 -2.82 -6.20
N LEU A 40 -4.65 -1.71 -5.60
CA LEU A 40 -4.86 -0.47 -6.35
C LEU A 40 -3.57 0.35 -6.44
N VAL A 41 -3.03 0.76 -5.31
CA VAL A 41 -1.85 1.63 -5.25
C VAL A 41 -0.74 1.01 -4.38
N PRO A 42 -0.16 -0.15 -4.77
CA PRO A 42 0.97 -0.69 -4.05
C PRO A 42 2.18 0.24 -4.10
N TYR A 43 2.87 0.40 -2.97
CA TYR A 43 4.05 1.27 -2.83
C TYR A 43 5.08 1.06 -3.96
N GLY A 44 5.47 -0.19 -4.21
CA GLY A 44 6.53 -0.50 -5.17
C GLY A 44 6.22 -0.07 -6.61
N LEU A 45 4.94 0.05 -6.98
CA LEU A 45 4.50 0.40 -8.33
C LEU A 45 4.22 1.91 -8.49
N HIS A 46 3.87 2.61 -7.40
CA HIS A 46 3.36 3.98 -7.47
C HIS A 46 4.19 5.02 -6.69
N ARG A 47 5.25 4.64 -5.95
CA ARG A 47 6.06 5.59 -5.16
C ARG A 47 6.55 6.81 -5.96
N ASP A 48 7.01 6.59 -7.19
CA ASP A 48 7.55 7.66 -8.06
C ASP A 48 6.44 8.59 -8.56
N ARG A 49 5.20 8.07 -8.67
CA ARG A 49 4.03 8.82 -9.10
C ARG A 49 3.43 9.65 -7.97
N ILE A 50 3.43 9.12 -6.75
CA ILE A 50 2.91 9.76 -5.54
C ILE A 50 3.91 10.81 -5.02
N GLY A 51 5.20 10.65 -5.33
CA GLY A 51 6.27 11.55 -4.87
C GLY A 51 6.78 11.21 -3.48
N VAL A 52 6.77 9.91 -3.12
CA VAL A 52 7.27 9.41 -1.83
C VAL A 52 8.57 8.65 -2.02
N GLU A 53 9.54 8.90 -1.15
CA GLU A 53 10.87 8.28 -1.24
C GLU A 53 10.96 7.03 -0.36
N MET A 54 10.31 7.04 0.79
CA MET A 54 10.30 5.93 1.75
C MET A 54 8.92 5.31 1.90
N ASN A 55 8.89 4.04 2.33
CA ASN A 55 7.64 3.37 2.66
C ASN A 55 6.91 4.06 3.82
N GLY A 56 7.64 4.66 4.77
CA GLY A 56 7.04 5.45 5.85
C GLY A 56 6.23 6.64 5.34
N ASP A 57 6.73 7.35 4.33
CA ASP A 57 6.02 8.50 3.73
C ASP A 57 4.75 8.05 3.01
N TYR A 58 4.78 6.89 2.37
CA TYR A 58 3.60 6.26 1.78
C TYR A 58 2.56 5.88 2.85
N GLU A 59 3.00 5.26 3.94
CA GLU A 59 2.12 4.87 5.05
C GLU A 59 1.50 6.08 5.75
N ASP A 60 2.28 7.14 5.97
CA ASP A 60 1.79 8.41 6.51
C ASP A 60 0.76 9.06 5.57
N ALA A 61 1.05 9.13 4.27
CA ALA A 61 0.12 9.66 3.28
C ALA A 61 -1.19 8.86 3.22
N LEU A 62 -1.11 7.53 3.28
CA LEU A 62 -2.29 6.66 3.30
C LEU A 62 -3.08 6.84 4.60
N LEU A 63 -2.42 6.90 5.75
CA LEU A 63 -3.04 7.13 7.05
C LEU A 63 -3.82 8.46 7.06
N ARG A 64 -3.20 9.54 6.55
CA ARG A 64 -3.83 10.86 6.41
C ARG A 64 -5.04 10.86 5.47
N LEU A 65 -4.94 10.19 4.32
CA LEU A 65 -6.07 10.01 3.39
C LEU A 65 -7.24 9.32 4.08
N LEU A 66 -6.97 8.25 4.84
CA LEU A 66 -8.00 7.49 5.56
C LEU A 66 -8.55 8.25 6.77
N ALA A 67 -7.76 9.13 7.39
CA ALA A 67 -8.25 10.07 8.40
C ALA A 67 -9.15 11.18 7.83
N GLY A 68 -9.32 11.21 6.50
CA GLY A 68 -10.14 12.17 5.77
C GLY A 68 -9.43 13.50 5.49
N GLU A 69 -8.10 13.55 5.62
CA GLU A 69 -7.33 14.75 5.26
C GLU A 69 -7.52 15.05 3.76
N GLY A 70 -7.79 16.31 3.44
CA GLY A 70 -8.13 16.75 2.08
C GLY A 70 -9.50 16.28 1.57
N GLY A 71 -10.26 15.49 2.32
CA GLY A 71 -11.61 15.04 1.95
C GLY A 71 -11.64 14.20 0.67
N TYR A 72 -10.58 13.43 0.41
CA TYR A 72 -10.45 12.58 -0.78
C TYR A 72 -11.19 11.25 -0.62
N LEU A 73 -11.09 10.64 0.57
CA LEU A 73 -11.70 9.37 0.92
C LEU A 73 -12.69 9.56 2.06
N ILE A 74 -13.72 8.73 2.06
CA ILE A 74 -14.74 8.65 3.09
C ILE A 74 -14.73 7.22 3.64
N LEU A 75 -14.39 7.06 4.91
CA LEU A 75 -14.50 5.78 5.62
C LEU A 75 -15.94 5.60 6.10
N GLU A 76 -16.50 4.41 5.90
CA GLU A 76 -17.86 4.12 6.39
C GLU A 76 -17.91 3.89 7.91
N SER A 77 -16.79 3.51 8.52
CA SER A 77 -16.69 3.32 9.97
C SER A 77 -16.22 4.58 10.68
N GLU A 78 -17.16 5.25 11.38
CA GLU A 78 -16.84 6.42 12.21
C GLU A 78 -15.84 6.11 13.34
N ALA A 79 -15.90 4.89 13.90
CA ALA A 79 -14.99 4.46 14.94
C ALA A 79 -13.55 4.32 14.40
N ALA A 80 -13.40 3.72 13.21
CA ALA A 80 -12.09 3.62 12.56
C ALA A 80 -11.54 5.01 12.23
N LEU A 81 -12.37 5.90 11.65
CA LEU A 81 -11.97 7.27 11.33
C LEU A 81 -11.47 8.04 12.56
N ARG A 82 -12.18 7.92 13.70
CA ARG A 82 -11.78 8.55 14.96
C ARG A 82 -10.43 8.04 15.44
N ASN A 83 -10.26 6.72 15.48
CA ASN A 83 -9.01 6.11 15.94
C ASN A 83 -7.82 6.50 15.05
N LEU A 84 -7.99 6.56 13.73
CA LEU A 84 -6.92 7.00 12.81
C LEU A 84 -6.55 8.47 13.02
N ARG A 85 -7.52 9.33 13.35
CA ARG A 85 -7.26 10.74 13.68
C ARG A 85 -6.54 10.88 15.01
N GLU A 86 -6.99 10.17 16.05
CA GLU A 86 -6.33 10.14 17.35
C GLU A 86 -4.88 9.64 17.22
N GLU A 87 -4.64 8.64 16.36
CA GLU A 87 -3.30 8.14 16.08
C GLU A 87 -2.40 9.22 15.44
N LEU A 88 -2.92 9.97 14.46
CA LEU A 88 -2.19 11.07 13.80
C LEU A 88 -1.89 12.26 14.74
N GLU A 89 -2.75 12.49 15.73
CA GLU A 89 -2.56 13.52 16.76
C GLU A 89 -1.57 13.08 17.85
N SER A 90 -1.22 11.79 17.89
CA SER A 90 -0.28 11.28 18.88
C SER A 90 1.15 11.79 18.64
N PRO A 91 1.98 11.91 19.69
CA PRO A 91 3.36 12.38 19.55
C PRO A 91 4.28 11.47 18.71
N ASN A 92 3.90 10.20 18.58
CA ASN A 92 4.65 9.20 17.83
C ASN A 92 3.68 8.31 17.06
N PRO A 93 3.09 8.84 15.97
CA PRO A 93 2.03 8.15 15.23
C PRO A 93 2.55 6.86 14.61
N ASN A 94 1.82 5.78 14.81
CA ASN A 94 2.01 4.54 14.09
C ASN A 94 1.39 4.69 12.69
N THR A 95 2.22 5.05 11.71
CA THR A 95 1.80 5.17 10.30
C THR A 95 1.18 3.89 9.73
N GLY A 96 1.46 2.73 10.33
CA GLY A 96 0.90 1.43 9.95
C GLY A 96 -0.44 1.08 10.60
N ALA A 97 -1.00 1.93 11.47
CA ALA A 97 -2.22 1.64 12.23
C ALA A 97 -3.45 1.35 11.36
N TYR A 98 -3.48 1.87 10.13
CA TYR A 98 -4.56 1.60 9.17
C TYR A 98 -4.71 0.10 8.84
N ARG A 99 -3.68 -0.72 9.03
CA ARG A 99 -3.71 -2.17 8.77
C ARG A 99 -4.71 -2.91 9.65
N GLU A 100 -4.99 -2.41 10.85
CA GLU A 100 -6.01 -2.99 11.74
C GLU A 100 -7.43 -2.84 11.17
N TYR A 101 -7.61 -1.86 10.30
CA TYR A 101 -8.87 -1.52 9.63
C TYR A 101 -8.90 -2.02 8.18
N ALA A 102 -8.07 -3.01 7.83
CA ALA A 102 -7.95 -3.59 6.49
C ALA A 102 -9.30 -3.96 5.84
N ALA A 103 -10.27 -4.44 6.63
CA ALA A 103 -11.59 -4.85 6.14
C ALA A 103 -12.66 -3.74 6.17
N VAL A 104 -12.31 -2.52 6.57
CA VAL A 104 -13.26 -1.40 6.62
C VAL A 104 -13.50 -0.87 5.22
N ASP A 105 -14.77 -0.59 4.93
CA ASP A 105 -15.20 -0.01 3.66
C ASP A 105 -14.84 1.48 3.57
N VAL A 106 -14.35 1.84 2.40
CA VAL A 106 -13.89 3.16 1.98
C VAL A 106 -14.56 3.51 0.66
N ARG A 107 -14.89 4.78 0.49
CA ARG A 107 -15.46 5.33 -0.74
C ARG A 107 -14.68 6.54 -1.18
N LEU A 108 -14.57 6.72 -2.49
CA LEU A 108 -14.05 7.96 -3.07
C LEU A 108 -15.06 9.09 -2.85
N ASN A 109 -14.57 10.28 -2.51
CA ASN A 109 -15.43 11.45 -2.46
C ASN A 109 -15.81 11.88 -3.91
N PRO A 110 -17.11 11.83 -4.29
CA PRO A 110 -17.55 12.21 -5.63
C PRO A 110 -17.32 13.69 -5.96
N ASP A 111 -17.27 14.56 -4.94
CA ASP A 111 -17.01 15.99 -5.13
C ASP A 111 -15.57 16.24 -5.61
N ARG A 112 -14.63 15.36 -5.23
CA ARG A 112 -13.24 15.41 -5.69
C ARG A 112 -13.06 14.79 -7.07
N LEU A 113 -13.92 13.85 -7.48
CA LEU A 113 -13.90 13.26 -8.83
C LEU A 113 -14.25 14.27 -9.93
N SER A 114 -14.99 15.33 -9.59
CA SER A 114 -15.52 16.33 -10.54
C SER A 114 -14.64 17.59 -10.67
N GLY A 115 -13.50 17.65 -9.96
CA GLY A 115 -12.66 18.85 -9.86
C GLY A 115 -13.14 19.80 -8.74
N PRO A 116 -12.24 20.65 -8.20
CA PRO A 116 -12.44 21.30 -6.92
C PRO A 116 -13.63 22.28 -6.94
N SER A 117 -14.75 21.83 -6.37
CA SER A 117 -15.80 22.74 -5.92
C SER A 117 -15.46 23.17 -4.49
N VAL A 118 -15.14 24.45 -4.36
CA VAL A 118 -14.79 25.14 -3.12
C VAL A 118 -15.93 25.07 -2.11
N VAL A 119 -15.73 24.35 -1.00
CA VAL A 119 -16.41 24.65 0.27
C VAL A 119 -15.39 24.51 1.41
N SER A 120 -14.99 25.66 1.91
CA SER A 120 -14.21 25.82 3.14
C SER A 120 -15.19 25.79 4.31
N GLU A 121 -15.03 24.84 5.23
CA GLU A 121 -15.54 25.00 6.59
C GLU A 121 -14.36 24.99 7.57
N GLU A 122 -14.32 26.08 8.31
CA GLU A 122 -13.25 26.53 9.19
C GLU A 122 -13.32 25.78 10.52
N VAL A 123 -12.22 25.17 10.96
CA VAL A 123 -12.09 24.63 12.33
C VAL A 123 -11.37 25.68 13.18
N PRO A 124 -11.95 26.17 14.28
CA PRO A 124 -11.28 27.10 15.16
C PRO A 124 -10.26 26.36 16.03
N VAL A 125 -9.03 26.89 16.04
CA VAL A 125 -7.93 26.51 16.91
C VAL A 125 -8.15 27.08 18.32
N ASP A 126 -8.07 26.24 19.34
CA ASP A 126 -7.96 26.67 20.73
C ASP A 126 -6.57 26.27 21.28
N ASP A 127 -5.82 27.30 21.65
CA ASP A 127 -4.47 27.29 22.19
C ASP A 127 -4.55 27.22 23.72
N THR A 128 -3.81 26.30 24.36
CA THR A 128 -3.25 26.56 25.70
C THR A 128 -2.10 25.61 26.05
N SER A 129 -0.88 26.06 25.73
CA SER A 129 0.22 26.36 26.66
C SER A 129 0.63 25.43 27.84
N LEU A 130 1.87 24.94 27.71
CA LEU A 130 3.02 24.94 28.67
C LEU A 130 3.09 23.96 29.88
N HIS A 131 4.13 23.10 29.92
CA HIS A 131 5.37 23.23 30.74
C HIS A 131 6.09 21.88 31.03
N GLU A 132 7.39 21.87 30.71
CA GLU A 132 8.57 21.37 31.47
C GLU A 132 8.48 20.12 32.38
N ALA A 133 9.34 19.13 32.14
CA ALA A 133 10.63 18.94 32.85
C ALA A 133 11.12 17.47 32.80
N GLU A 134 12.34 17.36 32.30
CA GLU A 134 13.42 16.38 32.53
C GLU A 134 13.29 15.49 33.79
N ASP A 135 13.63 14.19 33.68
CA ASP A 135 14.59 13.57 34.61
C ASP A 135 15.05 12.16 34.19
N ASP A 136 16.32 11.93 34.53
CA ASP A 136 17.24 10.83 34.28
C ASP A 136 16.95 9.55 35.10
N VAL A 137 17.31 8.38 34.55
CA VAL A 137 17.88 7.13 35.13
C VAL A 137 17.47 5.93 34.25
N GLY A 138 18.26 4.92 33.90
CA GLY A 138 19.53 4.42 34.39
C GLY A 138 19.56 2.90 34.15
N ALA A 139 20.59 2.43 33.43
CA ALA A 139 21.19 1.08 33.43
C ALA A 139 20.34 -0.18 33.11
N GLY A 140 20.61 -0.76 31.94
CA GLY A 140 21.31 -2.06 31.83
C GLY A 140 20.54 -3.36 32.08
N PHE A 141 20.39 -4.18 31.03
CA PHE A 141 20.52 -5.64 31.17
C PHE A 141 20.95 -6.29 29.85
N LEU A 142 21.98 -7.13 29.94
CA LEU A 142 22.61 -7.91 28.87
C LEU A 142 22.09 -9.36 28.90
N GLY A 143 21.63 -9.85 27.74
CA GLY A 143 21.63 -11.27 27.32
C GLY A 143 20.64 -12.25 27.99
N PRO A 144 20.49 -13.49 27.46
CA PRO A 144 21.39 -14.14 26.51
C PRO A 144 20.74 -14.66 25.20
N GLU A 145 21.66 -14.95 24.29
CA GLU A 145 21.53 -15.54 22.97
C GLU A 145 21.08 -17.00 23.07
N GLY A 146 20.01 -17.34 22.34
CA GLY A 146 19.54 -18.71 22.14
C GLY A 146 20.15 -19.28 20.87
N ASP A 147 20.96 -20.33 21.08
CA ASP A 147 21.59 -21.20 20.09
C ASP A 147 20.50 -22.02 19.36
N ASP A 148 20.21 -21.68 18.10
CA ASP A 148 19.36 -22.47 17.21
C ASP A 148 20.26 -23.21 16.20
N PRO A 149 20.25 -24.54 16.16
CA PRO A 149 21.07 -25.31 15.23
C PRO A 149 20.55 -25.16 13.78
N PRO A 150 21.43 -25.10 12.77
CA PRO A 150 21.02 -24.96 11.38
C PRO A 150 20.30 -26.23 10.89
N ARG A 151 19.07 -26.04 10.40
CA ARG A 151 18.27 -27.06 9.72
C ARG A 151 18.78 -27.23 8.28
N GLU A 152 19.26 -28.42 7.97
CA GLU A 152 19.67 -28.82 6.62
C GLU A 152 18.48 -28.74 5.64
N VAL A 153 18.64 -27.95 4.57
CA VAL A 153 17.73 -27.90 3.43
C VAL A 153 18.18 -28.91 2.37
N PRO A 154 17.31 -29.81 1.88
CA PRO A 154 17.67 -30.68 0.77
C PRO A 154 17.71 -29.87 -0.54
N GLU A 155 18.88 -29.86 -1.16
CA GLU A 155 19.17 -29.32 -2.48
C GLU A 155 18.37 -30.11 -3.53
N SER A 156 17.44 -29.43 -4.20
CA SER A 156 16.74 -29.95 -5.37
C SER A 156 17.38 -29.36 -6.62
N GLU A 157 17.77 -30.23 -7.53
CA GLU A 157 18.47 -29.90 -8.77
C GLU A 157 17.61 -28.97 -9.67
N PRO A 158 18.16 -27.90 -10.25
CA PRO A 158 17.41 -27.07 -11.19
C PRO A 158 17.39 -27.74 -12.56
N VAL A 159 16.22 -28.21 -12.95
CA VAL A 159 15.92 -28.66 -14.31
C VAL A 159 15.40 -27.46 -15.10
N GLY A 160 16.04 -27.17 -16.22
CA GLY A 160 15.48 -26.31 -17.28
C GLY A 160 15.94 -24.85 -17.24
N ALA A 161 16.92 -24.54 -18.09
CA ALA A 161 17.23 -23.17 -18.46
C ALA A 161 16.09 -22.61 -19.35
N ASP A 162 15.10 -21.98 -18.73
CA ASP A 162 14.08 -21.21 -19.43
C ASP A 162 14.58 -19.77 -19.64
N GLU A 163 14.19 -19.17 -20.76
CA GLU A 163 14.66 -17.86 -21.22
C GLU A 163 14.53 -16.81 -20.10
N ALA A 164 15.67 -16.25 -19.69
CA ALA A 164 15.73 -15.32 -18.57
C ALA A 164 14.72 -14.18 -18.75
N LEU A 165 13.68 -14.17 -17.92
CA LEU A 165 12.72 -13.07 -17.81
C LEU A 165 13.49 -11.77 -17.68
N THR A 166 13.48 -10.93 -18.71
CA THR A 166 14.30 -9.71 -18.75
C THR A 166 13.77 -8.63 -17.79
N ALA A 167 12.49 -8.70 -17.42
CA ALA A 167 11.84 -7.77 -16.51
C ALA A 167 10.78 -8.48 -15.64
N CYS A 168 10.55 -7.94 -14.45
CA CYS A 168 9.54 -8.44 -13.54
C CYS A 168 8.14 -8.15 -14.08
N ARG A 169 7.25 -9.15 -14.13
CA ARG A 169 5.87 -8.98 -14.62
C ARG A 169 5.00 -8.11 -13.71
N TRP A 170 5.41 -7.93 -12.45
CA TRP A 170 4.69 -7.15 -11.44
C TRP A 170 5.14 -5.68 -11.42
N CYS A 171 6.39 -5.41 -11.02
CA CYS A 171 6.91 -4.05 -10.90
C CYS A 171 7.60 -3.51 -12.16
N ARG A 172 7.75 -4.33 -13.21
CA ARG A 172 8.45 -4.01 -14.48
C ARG A 172 9.93 -3.66 -14.35
N ALA A 173 10.53 -3.82 -13.17
CA ALA A 173 11.96 -3.63 -12.99
C ALA A 173 12.77 -4.68 -13.79
N ASP A 174 13.89 -4.27 -14.37
CA ASP A 174 14.82 -5.15 -15.08
C ASP A 174 15.37 -6.21 -14.12
N LEU A 175 15.15 -7.48 -14.44
CA LEU A 175 15.63 -8.58 -13.61
C LEU A 175 17.10 -8.86 -13.91
N PRO A 176 17.90 -9.25 -12.89
CA PRO A 176 19.27 -9.68 -13.11
C PRO A 176 19.29 -10.88 -14.07
N LYS A 177 20.16 -10.85 -15.08
CA LYS A 177 20.35 -11.97 -16.03
C LYS A 177 21.09 -13.13 -15.36
N ARG A 178 20.45 -13.78 -14.39
CA ARG A 178 20.96 -14.96 -13.69
C ARG A 178 19.88 -16.03 -13.70
N PRO A 179 20.23 -17.31 -13.92
CA PRO A 179 19.26 -18.39 -13.98
C PRO A 179 18.59 -18.69 -12.63
N THR A 180 19.12 -18.17 -11.52
CA THR A 180 18.64 -18.45 -10.16
C THR A 180 17.72 -17.36 -9.59
N VAL A 181 17.14 -16.50 -10.44
CA VAL A 181 16.21 -15.47 -9.96
C VAL A 181 14.84 -16.10 -9.78
N ASN A 182 14.50 -16.44 -8.53
CA ASN A 182 13.17 -16.92 -8.14
C ASN A 182 12.26 -15.78 -7.65
N PHE A 183 12.85 -14.80 -6.97
CA PHE A 183 12.13 -13.62 -6.47
C PHE A 183 12.70 -12.35 -7.08
N CYS A 184 11.83 -11.39 -7.39
CA CYS A 184 12.25 -10.08 -7.85
C CYS A 184 12.92 -9.31 -6.69
N PRO A 185 14.16 -8.82 -6.85
CA PRO A 185 14.86 -8.09 -5.78
C PRO A 185 14.28 -6.70 -5.50
N PHE A 186 13.38 -6.19 -6.36
CA PHE A 186 12.78 -4.86 -6.22
C PHE A 186 11.41 -4.88 -5.53
N CYS A 187 10.58 -5.91 -5.80
CA CYS A 187 9.23 -6.00 -5.25
C CYS A 187 8.96 -7.25 -4.41
N GLY A 188 9.90 -8.20 -4.34
CA GLY A 188 9.77 -9.42 -3.53
C GLY A 188 8.84 -10.50 -4.10
N THR A 189 8.17 -10.26 -5.22
CA THR A 189 7.27 -11.22 -5.87
C THR A 189 8.03 -12.38 -6.50
N ASP A 190 7.49 -13.58 -6.40
CA ASP A 190 7.96 -14.75 -7.14
C ASP A 190 7.80 -14.51 -8.65
N VAL A 191 8.88 -14.67 -9.42
CA VAL A 191 8.88 -14.37 -10.86
C VAL A 191 8.27 -15.48 -11.70
N HIS A 192 8.03 -16.66 -11.11
CA HIS A 192 7.41 -17.81 -11.76
C HIS A 192 5.88 -17.79 -11.67
N VAL A 193 5.32 -16.97 -10.77
CA VAL A 193 3.88 -16.77 -10.65
C VAL A 193 3.34 -16.08 -11.91
N VAL A 194 2.38 -16.72 -12.57
CA VAL A 194 1.70 -16.18 -13.74
C VAL A 194 0.45 -15.45 -13.27
N SER A 195 0.41 -14.13 -13.42
CA SER A 195 -0.77 -13.32 -13.09
C SER A 195 -1.66 -13.09 -14.31
N CYS A 196 -2.96 -12.96 -14.08
CA CYS A 196 -3.92 -12.62 -15.12
C CYS A 196 -3.67 -11.21 -15.68
N PRO A 197 -3.59 -11.02 -17.01
CA PRO A 197 -3.40 -9.71 -17.62
C PRO A 197 -4.61 -8.77 -17.45
N GLY A 198 -5.78 -9.32 -17.10
CA GLY A 198 -7.00 -8.53 -16.88
C GLY A 198 -7.11 -7.98 -15.46
N CYS A 199 -6.99 -8.84 -14.44
CA CYS A 199 -7.26 -8.48 -13.05
C CYS A 199 -6.08 -8.72 -12.08
N GLY A 200 -4.96 -9.27 -12.55
CA GLY A 200 -3.79 -9.54 -11.71
C GLY A 200 -3.86 -10.79 -10.82
N GLU A 201 -4.97 -11.53 -10.84
CA GLU A 201 -5.14 -12.77 -10.05
C GLU A 201 -4.09 -13.81 -10.43
N GLU A 202 -3.60 -14.58 -9.46
CA GLU A 202 -2.71 -15.71 -9.71
C GLU A 202 -3.42 -16.79 -10.54
N LEU A 203 -2.77 -17.24 -11.62
CA LEU A 203 -3.30 -18.24 -12.53
C LEU A 203 -2.56 -19.56 -12.36
N GLU A 204 -3.31 -20.65 -12.29
CA GLU A 204 -2.72 -21.97 -12.47
C GLU A 204 -2.37 -22.20 -13.95
N PRO A 205 -1.24 -22.88 -14.25
CA PRO A 205 -0.75 -23.09 -15.61
C PRO A 205 -1.71 -23.82 -16.55
N GLU A 206 -2.66 -24.60 -16.01
CA GLU A 206 -3.62 -25.39 -16.80
C GLU A 206 -4.92 -24.63 -17.09
N TRP A 207 -5.08 -23.41 -16.57
CA TRP A 207 -6.32 -22.66 -16.69
C TRP A 207 -6.42 -21.91 -18.01
N ARG A 208 -7.54 -22.09 -18.72
CA ARG A 208 -7.82 -21.35 -19.96
C ARG A 208 -8.42 -19.95 -19.72
N PHE A 209 -9.17 -19.81 -18.63
CA PHE A 209 -9.83 -18.56 -18.25
C PHE A 209 -9.46 -18.22 -16.82
N CYS A 210 -9.31 -16.93 -16.52
CA CYS A 210 -9.12 -16.46 -15.15
C CYS A 210 -10.37 -16.74 -14.31
N ALA A 211 -10.21 -17.38 -13.16
CA ALA A 211 -11.31 -17.67 -12.24
C ALA A 211 -11.94 -16.40 -11.62
N ALA A 212 -11.20 -15.29 -11.54
CA ALA A 212 -11.68 -14.04 -10.96
C ALA A 212 -12.39 -13.13 -11.97
N CYS A 213 -11.84 -12.95 -13.17
CA CYS A 213 -12.37 -11.99 -14.16
C CYS A 213 -12.90 -12.60 -15.47
N GLY A 214 -12.73 -13.90 -15.69
CA GLY A 214 -13.22 -14.60 -16.88
C GLY A 214 -12.44 -14.31 -18.18
N VAL A 215 -11.35 -13.54 -18.13
CA VAL A 215 -10.49 -13.27 -19.29
C VAL A 215 -9.80 -14.56 -19.74
N GLU A 216 -9.79 -14.81 -21.06
CA GLU A 216 -9.06 -15.94 -21.65
C GLU A 216 -7.54 -15.65 -21.61
N VAL A 217 -6.79 -16.57 -21.00
CA VAL A 217 -5.35 -16.42 -20.71
C VAL A 217 -4.48 -17.31 -21.59
N HIS A 218 -5.06 -18.38 -22.14
CA HIS A 218 -4.44 -19.27 -23.12
C HIS A 218 -5.21 -19.24 -24.43
N ALA A 219 -4.54 -18.84 -25.52
CA ALA A 219 -5.01 -18.95 -26.91
C ALA A 219 -4.27 -20.09 -27.63
#